data_AF-A0A7J5W226-F1
#
_entry.id   AF-A0A7J5W226-F1
#
_cell.length_a   1.000
_cell.length_b   1.000
_cell.length_c   1.000
_cell.angle_alpha   90.00
_cell.angle_beta   90.00
_cell.angle_gamma   90.00
#
_symmetry.space_group_name_H-M   'P 1'
#
loop_
_entity.id
_entity.type
_entity.pdbx_description
1 polymer ?
#
loop_
_entity_poly.entity_id
_entity_poly.type
_entity_poly.pdbx_seq_one_letter_code
_entity_poly.pdbx_strand_id
1 'polypeptide(L)'
;MEKPANNQWKVVRITTFVTMLFILGCFVPAIFGIEGMDGGFAIIVISGFLAISGLVVIVVYRKRAIELNRLIKLDKHIAQWELTQEEWQRFVEIDFKEDKASSKGTFILISVISLIVGILLSIISKDILFLYICLGVIAMIAIPAFTFSRFRHKRKRSAPPLVMISATSVLVGRTYHNWNMLGASLDKVSADENSNPPLLRLVMSYLTRTGLEHYEIRVPVPEQKWSEALRIAAQLKEEN
;
A
#
# COMPACT_ATOMS: atom_id res chain seq x y z
N MET A 1 -8.51 -18.40 -19.58
CA MET A 1 -8.26 -17.21 -18.73
C MET A 1 -8.11 -17.65 -17.29
N GLU A 2 -6.95 -17.45 -16.68
CA GLU A 2 -6.75 -17.72 -15.26
C GLU A 2 -7.23 -16.50 -14.46
N LYS A 3 -8.35 -16.64 -13.74
CA LYS A 3 -8.91 -15.53 -12.95
C LYS A 3 -7.90 -15.16 -11.85
N PRO A 4 -7.60 -13.86 -11.64
CA PRO A 4 -6.67 -13.46 -10.60
C PRO A 4 -7.17 -13.93 -9.23
N ALA A 5 -6.28 -14.55 -8.44
CA ALA A 5 -6.62 -15.04 -7.11
C ALA A 5 -6.78 -13.88 -6.12
N ASN A 6 -7.81 -13.94 -5.28
CA ASN A 6 -8.03 -12.95 -4.23
C ASN A 6 -7.11 -13.23 -3.02
N ASN A 7 -5.91 -12.66 -3.07
CA ASN A 7 -4.90 -12.79 -2.01
C ASN A 7 -5.29 -12.09 -0.69
N GLN A 8 -6.31 -11.20 -0.68
CA GLN A 8 -6.74 -10.51 0.53
C GLN A 8 -7.39 -11.47 1.54
N TRP A 9 -8.08 -12.51 1.06
CA TRP A 9 -8.62 -13.57 1.93
C TRP A 9 -7.54 -14.37 2.65
N LYS A 10 -6.36 -14.53 2.04
CA LYS A 10 -5.23 -15.19 2.69
C LYS A 10 -4.75 -14.38 3.89
N VAL A 11 -4.67 -13.05 3.76
CA VAL A 11 -4.33 -12.15 4.87
C VAL A 11 -5.38 -12.27 5.98
N VAL A 12 -6.68 -12.18 5.65
CA VAL A 12 -7.75 -12.32 6.64
C VAL A 12 -7.65 -13.64 7.40
N ARG A 13 -7.44 -14.76 6.72
CA ARG A 13 -7.32 -16.09 7.36
C ARG A 13 -6.11 -16.18 8.30
N ILE A 14 -4.93 -15.74 7.84
CA ILE A 14 -3.71 -15.77 8.65
C ILE A 14 -3.87 -14.87 9.87
N THR A 15 -4.34 -13.63 9.68
CA THR A 15 -4.54 -12.70 10.80
C THR A 15 -5.61 -13.22 11.77
N THR A 16 -6.70 -13.83 11.28
CA THR A 16 -7.72 -14.45 12.16
C THR A 16 -7.11 -15.53 13.04
N PHE A 17 -6.29 -16.41 12.46
CA PHE A 17 -5.60 -17.45 13.22
C PHE A 17 -4.65 -16.86 14.27
N VAL A 18 -3.84 -15.89 13.89
CA VAL A 18 -2.89 -15.21 14.78
C VAL A 18 -3.62 -14.45 15.90
N THR A 19 -4.71 -13.74 15.59
CA THR A 19 -5.56 -13.06 16.57
C THR A 19 -6.17 -14.05 17.56
N MET A 20 -6.63 -15.22 17.09
CA MET A 20 -7.16 -16.26 17.97
C MET A 20 -6.08 -16.79 18.93
N LEU A 21 -4.85 -16.97 18.46
CA LEU A 21 -3.71 -17.35 19.29
C LEU A 21 -3.42 -16.30 20.36
N PHE A 22 -3.42 -15.01 20.01
CA PHE A 22 -3.24 -13.94 20.99
C PHE A 22 -4.39 -13.84 22.00
N ILE A 23 -5.63 -14.08 21.58
CA ILE A 23 -6.76 -14.16 22.52
C ILE A 23 -6.52 -15.30 23.53
N LEU A 24 -6.07 -16.47 23.09
CA LEU A 24 -5.69 -17.57 23.99
C LEU A 24 -4.50 -17.19 24.88
N GLY A 25 -3.54 -16.43 24.34
CA GLY A 25 -2.40 -15.88 25.07
C GLY A 25 -2.80 -15.06 26.30
N CYS A 26 -3.91 -14.32 26.23
CA CYS A 26 -4.44 -13.59 27.39
C CYS A 26 -4.84 -14.50 28.56
N PHE A 27 -5.19 -15.76 28.30
CA PHE A 27 -5.59 -16.72 29.34
C PHE A 27 -4.43 -17.57 29.86
N VAL A 28 -3.25 -17.50 29.23
CA VAL A 28 -2.06 -18.28 29.63
C VAL A 28 -1.69 -18.03 31.11
N PRO A 29 -1.58 -16.79 31.60
CA PRO A 29 -1.25 -16.55 33.01
C PRO A 29 -2.27 -17.15 33.99
N ALA A 30 -3.56 -17.11 33.64
CA ALA A 30 -4.63 -17.67 34.46
C ALA A 30 -4.61 -19.21 34.49
N ILE A 31 -4.24 -19.86 33.37
CA ILE A 31 -4.19 -21.32 33.27
C ILE A 31 -2.94 -21.88 33.98
N PHE A 32 -1.80 -21.20 33.85
CA PHE A 32 -0.52 -21.65 34.42
C PHE A 32 -0.24 -21.06 35.80
N GLY A 33 -1.14 -20.26 36.36
CA GLY A 33 -0.99 -19.66 37.69
C GLY A 33 0.18 -18.66 37.79
N ILE A 34 0.52 -17.99 36.69
CA ILE A 34 1.61 -17.01 36.66
C ILE A 34 1.14 -15.75 37.39
N GLU A 35 1.86 -15.34 38.43
CA GLU A 35 1.56 -14.11 39.15
C GLU A 35 1.65 -12.89 38.22
N GLY A 36 0.75 -11.92 38.44
CA GLY A 36 0.67 -10.74 37.59
C GLY A 36 1.98 -9.96 37.51
N MET A 37 2.69 -9.82 38.64
CA MET A 37 3.98 -9.13 38.72
C MET A 37 5.16 -9.95 38.17
N ASP A 38 5.03 -11.26 38.04
CA ASP A 38 6.05 -12.15 37.48
C ASP A 38 5.92 -12.30 35.95
N GLY A 39 5.47 -11.23 35.28
CA GLY A 39 5.27 -11.18 33.83
C GLY A 39 3.87 -11.61 33.35
N GLY A 40 2.98 -12.08 34.24
CA GLY A 40 1.59 -12.39 33.88
C GLY A 40 0.84 -11.20 33.27
N PHE A 41 1.00 -10.00 33.83
CA PHE A 41 0.39 -8.79 33.26
C PHE A 41 1.00 -8.39 31.92
N ALA A 42 2.32 -8.58 31.72
CA ALA A 42 2.97 -8.26 30.45
C ALA A 42 2.43 -9.15 29.31
N ILE A 43 2.23 -10.44 29.57
CA ILE A 43 1.65 -11.39 28.62
C ILE A 43 0.22 -10.96 28.24
N ILE A 44 -0.61 -10.60 29.23
CA ILE A 44 -1.99 -10.15 28.99
C ILE A 44 -2.02 -8.87 28.16
N VAL A 45 -1.20 -7.86 28.50
CA VAL A 45 -1.18 -6.57 27.81
C VAL A 45 -0.72 -6.72 26.36
N ILE A 46 0.39 -7.43 26.13
CA ILE A 46 0.93 -7.65 24.77
C ILE A 46 -0.06 -8.45 23.94
N SER A 47 -0.58 -9.56 24.49
CA SER A 47 -1.52 -10.42 23.77
C SER A 47 -2.83 -9.70 23.49
N GLY A 48 -3.36 -8.94 24.45
CA GLY A 48 -4.57 -8.15 24.29
C GLY A 48 -4.42 -7.05 23.24
N PHE A 49 -3.31 -6.31 23.27
CA PHE A 49 -3.01 -5.28 22.27
C PHE A 49 -2.91 -5.87 20.86
N LEU A 50 -2.20 -6.99 20.70
CA LEU A 50 -2.06 -7.68 19.41
C LEU A 50 -3.39 -8.30 18.93
N ALA A 51 -4.24 -8.77 19.85
CA ALA A 51 -5.58 -9.25 19.53
C ALA A 51 -6.47 -8.12 18.98
N ILE A 52 -6.50 -6.96 19.66
CA ILE A 52 -7.25 -5.78 19.21
C ILE A 52 -6.72 -5.29 17.86
N SER A 53 -5.40 -5.17 17.72
CA SER A 53 -4.76 -4.76 16.47
C SER A 53 -5.12 -5.69 15.32
N GLY A 54 -5.08 -7.01 15.56
CA GLY A 54 -5.47 -8.00 14.57
C GLY A 54 -6.95 -7.94 14.20
N LEU A 55 -7.84 -7.65 15.15
CA LEU A 55 -9.27 -7.46 14.89
C LEU A 55 -9.53 -6.28 13.95
N VAL A 56 -8.83 -5.16 14.16
CA VAL A 56 -8.87 -4.01 13.25
C VAL A 56 -8.42 -4.40 11.84
N VAL A 57 -7.30 -5.11 11.73
CA VAL A 57 -6.78 -5.60 10.43
C VAL A 57 -7.80 -6.52 9.74
N ILE A 58 -8.42 -7.45 10.47
CA ILE A 58 -9.45 -8.35 9.95
C ILE A 58 -10.62 -7.57 9.36
N VAL A 59 -11.16 -6.58 10.08
CA VAL A 59 -12.29 -5.78 9.62
C VAL A 59 -11.95 -5.03 8.33
N VAL A 60 -10.80 -4.37 8.28
CA VAL A 60 -10.34 -3.61 7.11
C VAL A 60 -10.12 -4.54 5.91
N TYR A 61 -9.36 -5.62 6.07
CA TYR A 61 -9.03 -6.53 4.98
C TYR A 61 -10.23 -7.37 4.52
N ARG A 62 -11.19 -7.67 5.40
CA ARG A 62 -12.42 -8.37 5.02
C ARG A 62 -13.26 -7.54 4.06
N LYS A 63 -13.44 -6.24 4.34
CA LYS A 63 -14.13 -5.33 3.40
C LYS A 63 -13.41 -5.28 2.05
N ARG A 64 -12.07 -5.11 2.05
CA ARG A 64 -11.26 -5.14 0.81
C ARG A 64 -11.38 -6.46 0.05
N ALA A 65 -11.38 -7.59 0.77
CA ALA A 65 -11.47 -8.92 0.18
C ALA A 65 -12.83 -9.17 -0.46
N ILE A 66 -13.93 -8.72 0.16
CA ILE A 66 -15.27 -8.81 -0.42
C ILE A 66 -15.35 -7.99 -1.71
N GLU A 67 -14.91 -6.74 -1.69
CA GLU A 67 -14.95 -5.87 -2.87
C GLU A 67 -14.09 -6.39 -4.03
N LEU A 68 -12.86 -6.84 -3.75
CA LEU A 68 -12.02 -7.48 -4.78
C LEU A 68 -12.67 -8.76 -5.33
N ASN A 69 -13.35 -9.54 -4.48
CA ASN A 69 -14.06 -10.73 -4.93
C ASN A 69 -15.26 -10.36 -5.81
N ARG A 70 -15.94 -9.25 -5.52
CA ARG A 70 -17.03 -8.73 -6.37
C ARG A 70 -16.50 -8.32 -7.73
N LEU A 71 -15.38 -7.61 -7.79
CA LEU A 71 -14.71 -7.22 -9.04
C LEU A 71 -14.35 -8.45 -9.90
N ILE A 72 -13.84 -9.52 -9.29
CA ILE A 72 -13.35 -10.72 -10.01
C ILE A 72 -14.48 -11.70 -10.38
N LYS A 73 -15.54 -11.82 -9.57
CA LYS A 73 -16.57 -12.86 -9.75
C LYS A 73 -17.87 -12.38 -10.38
N LEU A 74 -18.29 -11.15 -10.10
CA LEU A 74 -19.62 -10.65 -10.52
C LEU A 74 -19.60 -9.94 -11.88
N ASP A 75 -18.45 -9.92 -12.58
CA ASP A 75 -18.27 -9.17 -13.84
C ASP A 75 -18.69 -7.69 -13.74
N LYS A 76 -18.69 -7.13 -12.52
CA LYS A 76 -18.99 -5.72 -12.23
C LYS A 76 -17.84 -4.79 -12.60
N HIS A 77 -17.08 -5.13 -13.63
CA HIS A 77 -16.07 -4.25 -14.19
C HIS A 77 -16.67 -3.47 -15.37
N ILE A 78 -16.43 -2.17 -15.38
CA ILE A 78 -16.76 -1.29 -16.51
C ILE A 78 -15.82 -1.64 -17.68
N ALA A 79 -14.58 -2.02 -17.38
CA ALA A 79 -13.62 -2.42 -18.38
C ALA A 79 -12.62 -3.47 -17.89
N GLN A 80 -12.21 -4.32 -18.83
CA GLN A 80 -11.10 -5.25 -18.69
C GLN A 80 -10.14 -5.07 -19.86
N TRP A 81 -8.87 -4.83 -19.54
CA TRP A 81 -7.80 -4.69 -20.51
C TRP A 81 -6.71 -5.71 -20.23
N GLU A 82 -6.23 -6.32 -21.30
CA GLU A 82 -5.06 -7.19 -21.30
C GLU A 82 -4.00 -6.50 -22.15
N LEU A 83 -2.84 -6.27 -21.55
CA LEU A 83 -1.70 -5.67 -22.24
C LEU A 83 -0.79 -6.78 -22.74
N THR A 84 -0.06 -6.50 -23.82
CA THR A 84 1.06 -7.37 -24.20
C THR A 84 2.12 -7.36 -23.11
N GLN A 85 2.89 -8.44 -23.01
CA GLN A 85 3.97 -8.52 -22.02
C GLN A 85 5.00 -7.39 -22.22
N GLU A 86 5.20 -6.94 -23.46
CA GLU A 86 6.12 -5.86 -23.81
C GLU A 86 5.64 -4.50 -23.30
N GLU A 87 4.37 -4.15 -23.55
CA GLU A 87 3.75 -2.93 -23.03
C GLU A 87 3.76 -2.93 -21.48
N TRP A 88 3.50 -4.08 -20.87
CA TRP A 88 3.52 -4.23 -19.42
C TRP A 88 4.91 -4.01 -18.83
N GLN A 89 5.97 -4.57 -19.43
CA GLN A 89 7.34 -4.36 -18.95
C GLN A 89 7.74 -2.88 -19.07
N ARG A 90 7.38 -2.21 -20.16
CA ARG A 90 7.63 -0.77 -20.34
C ARG A 90 6.92 0.06 -19.28
N PHE A 91 5.65 -0.22 -19.02
CA PHE A 91 4.88 0.41 -17.94
C PHE A 91 5.57 0.22 -16.58
N VAL A 92 5.93 -1.02 -16.23
CA VAL A 92 6.57 -1.34 -14.93
C VAL A 92 7.91 -0.63 -14.76
N GLU A 93 8.64 -0.40 -15.86
CA GLU A 93 9.92 0.29 -15.83
C GLU A 93 9.78 1.81 -15.67
N ILE A 94 8.79 2.42 -16.34
CA ILE A 94 8.47 3.85 -16.20
C ILE A 94 7.92 4.14 -14.80
N ASP A 95 6.95 3.35 -14.34
CA ASP A 95 6.38 3.43 -13.00
C ASP A 95 7.47 3.30 -11.92
N PHE A 96 8.43 2.39 -12.11
CA PHE A 96 9.56 2.24 -11.20
C PHE A 96 10.53 3.44 -11.20
N LYS A 97 10.82 4.01 -12.37
CA LYS A 97 11.71 5.18 -12.47
C LYS A 97 11.11 6.37 -11.72
N GLU A 98 9.81 6.58 -11.84
CA GLU A 98 9.11 7.67 -11.16
C GLU A 98 8.95 7.42 -9.65
N ASP A 99 8.56 6.21 -9.22
CA ASP A 99 8.50 5.83 -7.80
C ASP A 99 9.87 6.01 -7.12
N LYS A 100 10.95 5.63 -7.81
CA LYS A 100 12.32 5.75 -7.32
C LYS A 100 12.78 7.19 -7.24
N ALA A 101 12.44 8.04 -8.22
CA ALA A 101 12.79 9.45 -8.22
C ALA A 101 12.16 10.19 -7.04
N SER A 102 10.85 9.98 -6.83
CA SER A 102 10.11 10.56 -5.70
C SER A 102 10.67 10.10 -4.35
N SER A 103 10.83 8.78 -4.16
CA SER A 103 11.33 8.21 -2.91
C SER A 103 12.77 8.64 -2.57
N LYS A 104 13.62 8.81 -3.60
CA LYS A 104 15.02 9.24 -3.42
C LYS A 104 15.09 10.70 -2.96
N GLY A 105 14.22 11.58 -3.49
CA GLY A 105 14.17 12.98 -3.09
C GLY A 105 13.86 13.16 -1.61
N THR A 106 12.78 12.51 -1.13
CA THR A 106 12.40 12.56 0.29
C THR A 106 13.48 11.98 1.20
N PHE A 107 14.11 10.86 0.81
CA PHE A 107 15.19 10.25 1.58
C PHE A 107 16.43 11.17 1.70
N ILE A 108 16.84 11.81 0.60
CA ILE A 108 17.98 12.74 0.61
C ILE A 108 17.68 13.92 1.53
N LEU A 109 16.48 14.51 1.42
CA LEU A 109 16.08 15.64 2.25
C LEU A 109 16.14 15.30 3.74
N ILE A 110 15.52 14.18 4.14
CA ILE A 110 15.52 13.73 5.54
C ILE A 110 16.95 13.43 6.02
N SER A 111 17.78 12.81 5.18
CA SER A 111 19.16 12.48 5.52
C SER A 111 20.01 13.72 5.74
N VAL A 112 19.89 14.73 4.86
CA VAL A 112 20.63 16.00 4.98
C VAL A 112 20.22 16.76 6.24
N ILE A 113 18.91 16.90 6.49
CA ILE A 113 18.41 17.58 7.70
C ILE A 113 18.89 16.84 8.96
N SER A 114 18.75 15.51 8.99
CA SER A 114 19.18 14.70 10.12
C SER A 114 20.68 14.81 10.38
N LEU A 115 21.50 14.91 9.32
CA LEU A 115 22.94 15.09 9.45
C LEU A 115 23.29 16.48 10.01
N ILE A 116 22.65 17.54 9.51
CA ILE A 116 22.85 18.91 10.00
C ILE A 116 22.48 19.00 11.48
N VAL A 117 21.32 18.46 11.86
CA VAL A 117 20.86 18.42 13.26
C VAL A 117 21.81 17.60 14.12
N GLY A 118 22.26 16.44 13.64
CA GLY A 118 23.22 15.59 14.36
C GLY A 118 24.56 16.28 14.62
N ILE A 119 25.10 17.00 13.63
CA ILE A 119 26.33 17.78 13.77
C ILE A 119 26.13 18.94 14.76
N LEU A 120 25.05 19.71 14.61
CA LEU A 120 24.77 20.86 15.46
C LEU A 120 24.60 20.44 16.93
N LEU A 121 23.81 19.39 17.18
CA LEU A 121 23.62 18.84 18.52
C LEU A 121 24.94 18.34 19.10
N SER A 122 25.76 17.66 18.30
CA SER A 122 27.07 17.15 18.75
C SER A 122 28.03 18.27 19.16
N ILE A 123 28.03 19.42 18.46
CA ILE A 123 28.85 20.57 18.83
C ILE A 123 28.33 21.23 20.12
N ILE A 124 27.00 21.38 20.26
CA ILE A 124 26.38 22.04 21.43
C ILE A 124 26.53 21.19 22.69
N SER A 125 26.23 19.90 22.61
CA SER A 125 26.34 18.96 23.74
C SER A 125 27.78 18.52 24.00
N LYS A 126 28.72 18.81 23.07
CA LYS A 126 30.09 18.29 23.06
C LYS A 126 30.16 16.77 23.14
N ASP A 127 29.14 16.10 22.62
CA ASP A 127 29.03 14.65 22.64
C ASP A 127 28.79 14.11 21.22
N ILE A 128 29.69 13.24 20.77
CA ILE A 128 29.62 12.60 19.45
C ILE A 128 28.53 11.53 19.36
N LEU A 129 28.01 11.05 20.49
CA LEU A 129 26.93 10.05 20.54
C LEU A 129 25.68 10.52 19.78
N PHE A 130 25.36 11.81 19.82
CA PHE A 130 24.22 12.37 19.08
C PHE A 130 24.38 12.18 17.56
N LEU A 131 25.60 12.31 17.03
CA LEU A 131 25.87 12.07 15.62
C LEU A 131 25.65 10.60 15.25
N TYR A 132 26.10 9.67 16.11
CA TYR A 132 25.89 8.23 15.89
C TYR A 132 24.41 7.84 15.98
N ILE A 133 23.65 8.44 16.89
CA ILE A 133 22.20 8.23 16.97
C ILE A 133 21.52 8.69 15.67
N CYS A 134 21.85 9.89 15.19
CA CYS A 134 21.32 10.40 13.93
C CYS A 134 21.71 9.52 12.73
N LEU A 135 22.95 9.04 12.66
CA LEU A 135 23.39 8.09 11.63
C LEU A 135 22.63 6.76 11.73
N GLY A 136 22.37 6.26 12.93
CA GLY A 136 21.57 5.06 13.17
C GLY A 136 20.13 5.22 12.66
N VAL A 137 19.50 6.38 12.93
CA VAL A 137 18.17 6.70 12.42
C VAL A 137 18.16 6.77 10.88
N ILE A 138 19.15 7.43 10.27
CA ILE A 138 19.28 7.48 8.80
C ILE A 138 19.41 6.07 8.22
N ALA A 139 20.27 5.22 8.81
CA ALA A 139 20.44 3.84 8.37
C ALA A 139 19.14 3.04 8.50
N MET A 140 18.41 3.22 9.59
CA MET A 140 17.12 2.55 9.83
C MET A 140 16.05 2.97 8.81
N ILE A 141 15.99 4.25 8.43
CA ILE A 141 15.05 4.78 7.41
C ILE A 141 15.49 4.40 5.99
N ALA A 142 16.79 4.22 5.74
CA ALA A 142 17.32 3.81 4.45
C ALA A 142 16.81 2.40 4.07
N ILE A 143 16.74 1.48 5.04
CA ILE A 143 16.29 0.10 4.80
C ILE A 143 14.94 0.07 4.09
N PRO A 144 13.83 0.65 4.61
CA PRO A 144 12.56 0.63 3.92
C PRO A 144 12.61 1.41 2.59
N ALA A 145 13.29 2.56 2.51
CA ALA A 145 13.36 3.35 1.29
C ALA A 145 13.92 2.58 0.08
N PHE A 146 14.99 1.81 0.28
CA PHE A 146 15.60 1.02 -0.80
C PHE A 146 14.95 -0.36 -0.98
N THR A 147 14.54 -0.98 0.11
CA THR A 147 14.02 -2.35 0.11
C THR A 147 12.60 -2.41 -0.45
N PHE A 148 11.70 -1.51 -0.04
CA PHE A 148 10.31 -1.52 -0.52
C PHE A 148 10.21 -1.24 -2.02
N SER A 149 11.01 -0.29 -2.54
CA SER A 149 11.03 0.06 -3.97
C SER A 149 11.41 -1.14 -4.84
N ARG A 150 12.47 -1.87 -4.47
CA ARG A 150 12.91 -3.08 -5.20
C ARG A 150 11.90 -4.22 -5.11
N PHE A 151 11.31 -4.46 -3.94
CA PHE A 151 10.29 -5.50 -3.78
C PHE A 151 9.02 -5.19 -4.57
N ARG A 152 8.56 -3.93 -4.58
CA ARG A 152 7.42 -3.49 -5.39
C ARG A 152 7.68 -3.72 -6.88
N HIS A 153 8.87 -3.35 -7.36
CA HIS A 153 9.24 -3.54 -8.76
C HIS A 153 9.26 -5.02 -9.17
N LYS A 154 9.93 -5.89 -8.39
CA LYS A 154 9.94 -7.35 -8.66
C LYS A 154 8.53 -7.95 -8.68
N ARG A 155 7.66 -7.50 -7.77
CA ARG A 155 6.27 -7.96 -7.72
C ARG A 155 5.43 -7.48 -8.90
N LYS A 156 5.57 -6.21 -9.32
CA LYS A 156 4.86 -5.67 -10.50
C LYS A 156 5.33 -6.35 -11.79
N ARG A 157 6.64 -6.60 -11.92
CA ARG A 157 7.23 -7.27 -13.09
C ARG A 157 6.73 -8.71 -13.31
N SER A 158 6.41 -9.41 -12.23
CA SER A 158 5.88 -10.78 -12.23
C SER A 158 4.36 -10.85 -12.09
N ALA A 159 3.68 -9.70 -12.10
CA ALA A 159 2.23 -9.64 -12.10
C ALA A 159 1.70 -9.89 -13.51
N PRO A 160 0.50 -10.49 -13.66
CA PRO A 160 -0.14 -10.62 -14.95
C PRO A 160 -0.43 -9.23 -15.53
N PRO A 161 -0.31 -9.03 -16.85
CA PRO A 161 -0.56 -7.77 -17.55
C PRO A 161 -2.07 -7.52 -17.71
N LEU A 162 -2.80 -7.54 -16.60
CA LEU A 162 -4.25 -7.46 -16.54
C LEU A 162 -4.69 -6.21 -15.78
N VAL A 163 -5.61 -5.46 -16.36
CA VAL A 163 -6.24 -4.30 -15.73
C VAL A 163 -7.75 -4.51 -15.70
N MET A 164 -8.36 -4.30 -14.53
CA MET A 164 -9.82 -4.32 -14.36
C MET A 164 -10.26 -3.04 -13.67
N ILE A 165 -11.20 -2.32 -14.26
CA ILE A 165 -11.74 -1.06 -13.75
C ILE A 165 -13.22 -1.24 -13.42
N SER A 166 -13.63 -0.73 -12.27
CA SER A 166 -15.04 -0.62 -11.84
C SER A 166 -15.31 0.80 -11.34
N ALA A 167 -16.58 1.14 -11.14
CA ALA A 167 -17.02 2.44 -10.63
C ALA A 167 -16.32 2.85 -9.32
N THR A 168 -15.98 1.87 -8.47
CA THR A 168 -15.48 2.09 -7.11
C THR A 168 -14.06 1.57 -6.85
N SER A 169 -13.45 0.91 -7.83
CA SER A 169 -12.15 0.27 -7.64
C SER A 169 -11.42 -0.06 -8.95
N VAL A 170 -10.09 -0.16 -8.88
CA VAL A 170 -9.24 -0.61 -9.99
C VAL A 170 -8.25 -1.68 -9.52
N LEU A 171 -8.06 -2.69 -10.35
CA LEU A 171 -7.02 -3.71 -10.19
C LEU A 171 -6.02 -3.55 -11.33
N VAL A 172 -4.76 -3.25 -10.99
CA VAL A 172 -3.64 -3.14 -11.94
C VAL A 172 -2.64 -4.25 -11.63
N GLY A 173 -2.67 -5.30 -12.47
CA GLY A 173 -1.94 -6.55 -12.27
C GLY A 173 -2.34 -7.26 -10.98
N ARG A 174 -1.53 -7.07 -9.91
CA ARG A 174 -1.81 -7.61 -8.56
C ARG A 174 -2.17 -6.52 -7.53
N THR A 175 -2.18 -5.25 -7.95
CA THR A 175 -2.37 -4.12 -7.04
C THR A 175 -3.81 -3.66 -7.09
N TYR A 176 -4.51 -3.81 -5.97
CA TYR A 176 -5.93 -3.45 -5.84
C TYR A 176 -6.09 -2.12 -5.11
N HIS A 177 -6.70 -1.15 -5.79
CA HIS A 177 -7.05 0.16 -5.25
C HIS A 177 -8.57 0.30 -5.22
N ASN A 178 -9.09 0.86 -4.12
CA ASN A 178 -10.51 1.04 -3.88
C ASN A 178 -10.70 2.41 -3.22
N TRP A 179 -11.64 3.20 -3.75
CA TRP A 179 -11.98 4.53 -3.25
C TRP A 179 -13.36 4.59 -2.60
N ASN A 180 -14.07 3.47 -2.45
CA ASN A 180 -15.28 3.32 -1.64
C ASN A 180 -14.96 2.83 -0.21
N MET A 181 -13.91 3.39 0.39
CA MET A 181 -13.50 3.09 1.78
C MET A 181 -13.56 4.36 2.64
N LEU A 182 -13.61 4.17 3.96
CA LEU A 182 -13.74 5.26 4.94
C LEU A 182 -12.71 6.37 4.70
N GLY A 183 -13.19 7.52 4.24
CA GLY A 183 -12.40 8.72 4.00
C GLY A 183 -11.58 8.71 2.72
N ALA A 184 -11.77 7.73 1.82
CA ALA A 184 -11.19 7.73 0.48
C ALA A 184 -12.22 8.24 -0.55
N SER A 185 -11.77 9.01 -1.53
CA SER A 185 -12.60 9.48 -2.65
C SER A 185 -11.78 9.56 -3.93
N LEU A 186 -12.42 9.42 -5.10
CA LEU A 186 -11.79 9.70 -6.38
C LEU A 186 -11.98 11.18 -6.70
N ASP A 187 -10.90 11.95 -6.77
CA ASP A 187 -10.98 13.41 -6.95
C ASP A 187 -10.84 13.83 -8.41
N LYS A 188 -9.92 13.18 -9.13
CA LYS A 188 -9.57 13.56 -10.51
C LYS A 188 -9.25 12.35 -11.34
N VAL A 189 -9.68 12.40 -12.60
CA VAL A 189 -9.32 11.44 -13.63
C VAL A 189 -8.71 12.21 -14.79
N SER A 190 -7.50 11.84 -15.20
CA SER A 190 -6.84 12.40 -16.38
C SER A 190 -6.29 11.30 -17.28
N ALA A 191 -6.34 11.53 -18.58
CA ALA A 191 -5.83 10.62 -19.59
C ALA A 191 -4.61 11.28 -20.25
N ASP A 192 -3.48 10.58 -20.28
CA ASP A 192 -2.23 11.04 -20.88
C ASP A 192 -1.83 10.12 -22.03
N GLU A 193 -2.12 10.57 -23.26
CA GLU A 193 -1.81 9.87 -24.50
C GLU A 193 -0.33 9.98 -24.89
N ASN A 194 0.36 11.03 -24.42
CA ASN A 194 1.76 11.30 -24.77
C ASN A 194 2.74 10.41 -23.97
N SER A 195 2.24 9.70 -22.97
CA SER A 195 3.00 8.67 -22.25
C SER A 195 3.09 7.40 -23.11
N ASN A 196 4.24 6.71 -23.11
CA ASN A 196 4.42 5.43 -23.80
C ASN A 196 4.75 4.32 -22.79
N PRO A 197 3.81 3.42 -22.42
CA PRO A 197 2.46 3.28 -22.99
C PRO A 197 1.49 4.36 -22.49
N PRO A 198 0.35 4.60 -23.18
CA PRO A 198 -0.67 5.56 -22.76
C PRO A 198 -1.18 5.26 -21.34
N LEU A 199 -1.42 6.31 -20.54
CA LEU A 199 -1.76 6.16 -19.12
C LEU A 199 -3.08 6.85 -18.78
N LEU A 200 -3.90 6.15 -18.01
CA LEU A 200 -5.00 6.75 -17.26
C LEU A 200 -4.52 7.00 -15.82
N ARG A 201 -4.56 8.26 -15.39
CA ARG A 201 -4.18 8.70 -14.03
C ARG A 201 -5.44 8.96 -13.21
N LEU A 202 -5.57 8.23 -12.12
CA LEU A 202 -6.66 8.35 -11.16
C LEU A 202 -6.09 8.95 -9.87
N VAL A 203 -6.48 10.17 -9.51
CA VAL A 203 -6.06 10.82 -8.28
C VAL A 203 -7.13 10.56 -7.22
N MET A 204 -6.75 9.84 -6.18
CA MET A 204 -7.58 9.54 -5.03
C MET A 204 -7.18 10.44 -3.85
N SER A 205 -8.14 11.00 -3.12
CA SER A 205 -7.88 11.56 -1.80
C SER A 205 -8.11 10.53 -0.71
N TYR A 206 -7.36 10.62 0.38
CA TYR A 206 -7.67 9.94 1.63
C TYR A 206 -7.40 10.86 2.83
N LEU A 207 -8.22 10.73 3.87
CA LEU A 207 -8.05 11.50 5.09
C LEU A 207 -6.90 10.92 5.94
N THR A 208 -5.92 11.78 6.25
CA THR A 208 -4.81 11.48 7.16
C THR A 208 -4.92 12.33 8.43
N ARG A 209 -4.10 12.01 9.44
CA ARG A 209 -4.00 12.81 10.69
C ARG A 209 -3.65 14.28 10.41
N THR A 210 -2.94 14.55 9.30
CA THR A 210 -2.43 15.87 8.92
C THR A 210 -3.27 16.58 7.85
N GLY A 211 -4.36 15.96 7.39
CA GLY A 211 -5.25 16.53 6.37
C GLY A 211 -5.54 15.55 5.22
N LEU A 212 -6.09 16.06 4.13
CA LEU A 212 -6.32 15.28 2.90
C LEU A 212 -5.00 15.09 2.16
N GLU A 213 -4.62 13.83 1.92
CA GLU A 213 -3.52 13.48 1.02
C GLU A 213 -4.05 12.94 -0.30
N HIS A 214 -3.35 13.26 -1.38
CA HIS A 214 -3.67 12.78 -2.72
C HIS A 214 -2.68 11.70 -3.15
N TYR A 215 -3.20 10.59 -3.68
CA TYR A 215 -2.43 9.50 -4.24
C TYR A 215 -2.82 9.24 -5.69
N GLU A 216 -1.83 9.26 -6.56
CA GLU A 216 -2.00 9.01 -7.99
C GLU A 216 -1.85 7.51 -8.29
N ILE A 217 -2.88 6.93 -8.91
CA ILE A 217 -2.85 5.58 -9.46
C ILE A 217 -2.68 5.69 -10.97
N ARG A 218 -1.68 5.00 -11.49
CA ARG A 218 -1.39 4.94 -12.94
C ARG A 218 -1.86 3.61 -13.49
N VAL A 219 -2.71 3.70 -14.49
CA VAL A 219 -3.35 2.55 -15.14
C VAL A 219 -2.90 2.55 -16.60
N PRO A 220 -2.16 1.54 -17.06
CA PRO A 220 -1.74 1.48 -18.45
C PRO A 220 -2.92 1.10 -19.35
N VAL A 221 -3.04 1.79 -20.47
CA VAL A 221 -4.12 1.61 -21.45
C VAL A 221 -3.52 0.96 -22.71
N PRO A 222 -4.09 -0.14 -23.24
CA PRO A 222 -3.70 -0.63 -24.56
C PRO A 222 -3.96 0.41 -25.64
N GLU A 223 -3.03 0.62 -26.57
CA GLU A 223 -3.15 1.65 -27.63
C GLU A 223 -4.47 1.52 -28.42
N GLN A 224 -4.90 0.28 -28.68
CA GLN A 224 -6.12 -0.04 -29.41
C GLN A 224 -7.42 0.31 -28.66
N LYS A 225 -7.34 0.56 -27.35
CA LYS A 225 -8.49 0.81 -26.46
C LYS A 225 -8.51 2.23 -25.91
N TRP A 226 -7.77 3.16 -26.52
CA TRP A 226 -7.69 4.55 -26.06
C TRP A 226 -9.06 5.26 -26.04
N SER A 227 -9.87 5.09 -27.09
CA SER A 227 -11.23 5.65 -27.16
C SER A 227 -12.14 5.10 -26.07
N GLU A 228 -12.00 3.82 -25.71
CA GLU A 228 -12.70 3.19 -24.59
C GLU A 228 -12.26 3.81 -23.26
N ALA A 229 -10.96 4.03 -23.07
CA ALA A 229 -10.40 4.65 -21.87
C ALA A 229 -10.91 6.08 -21.63
N LEU A 230 -11.04 6.89 -22.69
CA LEU A 230 -11.61 8.24 -22.60
C LEU A 230 -13.07 8.20 -22.15
N ARG A 231 -13.87 7.25 -22.65
CA ARG A 231 -15.27 7.07 -22.23
C ARG A 231 -15.36 6.68 -20.76
N ILE A 232 -14.51 5.77 -20.30
CA ILE A 232 -14.46 5.34 -18.89
C ILE A 232 -14.00 6.48 -17.99
N ALA A 233 -13.03 7.28 -18.45
CA ALA A 233 -12.57 8.45 -17.72
C ALA A 233 -13.70 9.48 -17.50
N ALA A 234 -14.51 9.72 -18.54
CA ALA A 234 -15.68 10.57 -18.45
C ALA A 234 -16.74 10.00 -17.48
N GLN A 235 -17.04 8.70 -17.59
CA GLN A 235 -18.01 8.04 -16.71
C GLN A 235 -17.59 8.10 -15.22
N LEU A 236 -16.31 7.83 -14.93
CA LEU A 236 -15.79 7.89 -13.56
C LEU A 236 -15.82 9.31 -12.97
N LYS A 237 -15.77 10.33 -13.82
CA LYS A 237 -15.86 11.74 -13.43
C LYS A 237 -17.30 12.22 -13.20
N GLU A 238 -18.29 11.57 -13.80
CA GLU A 238 -19.71 11.89 -13.56
C GLU A 238 -20.25 11.19 -12.30
N GLU A 239 -19.73 10.01 -11.97
CA GLU A 239 -20.18 9.22 -10.81
C GLU A 239 -19.56 9.65 -9.46
N ASN A 240 -18.53 10.51 -9.45
CA ASN A 240 -17.81 11.00 -8.24
C ASN A 240 -17.69 12.52 -8.24
#